data_AF-A0AAV2BWW5-F1
#
_entry.id   AF-A0AAV2BWW5-F1
#
_cell.length_a   1.000
_cell.length_b   1.000
_cell.length_c   1.000
_cell.angle_alpha   90.00
_cell.angle_beta   90.00
_cell.angle_gamma   90.00
#
_symmetry.space_group_name_H-M   'P 1'
#
loop_
_entity.id
_entity.type
_entity.pdbx_description
1 polymer ?
#
loop_
_entity_poly.entity_id
_entity_poly.type
_entity_poly.pdbx_seq_one_letter_code
_entity_poly.pdbx_strand_id
1 'polypeptide(L)'
;MRGNGFEEREKITCAALVLNHPNKWNVSHAKISRKGKCNSCKSILKLVDLSNEDFLELSDNFLERSVKKSDIFINTTRKEFDQYIKFINTHKPFEFVLDGLNAAHTFAGVKTPKTLAVQLLRIVDRLSKYSDKVLVLGRYHMQRWPASIMSKISHKATLFYTSNSSQDDPYMVYAALASGPEALIVSQDLMRDHIARLDDPKLIWQFKRWQQTHQIYLSVDEDSKFKFLEPLRYSINIQGSMSEGWHVPYDDKIILDPYEELNNWLCIHKAT
;
A
#
# COMPACT_ATOMS: atom_id res chain seq x y z
N MET A 1 2.74 56.61 12.63
CA MET A 1 3.44 55.35 12.95
C MET A 1 2.39 54.24 12.87
N ARG A 2 2.39 53.41 11.81
CA ARG A 2 2.72 51.96 11.83
C ARG A 2 2.08 51.23 13.03
N GLY A 3 1.26 50.18 12.92
CA GLY A 3 0.67 49.36 11.84
C GLY A 3 -0.39 48.46 12.51
N ASN A 4 -1.57 48.21 11.92
CA ASN A 4 -1.87 47.20 10.90
C ASN A 4 -1.33 45.78 11.18
N GLY A 5 -2.27 44.86 11.38
CA GLY A 5 -2.40 43.73 10.47
C GLY A 5 -1.98 42.36 10.98
N PHE A 6 -2.77 41.73 11.87
CA PHE A 6 -2.52 40.33 12.23
C PHE A 6 -3.75 39.42 12.45
N GLU A 7 -4.98 39.84 12.16
CA GLU A 7 -6.16 38.98 12.43
C GLU A 7 -7.03 38.60 11.21
N GLU A 8 -6.61 38.94 9.98
CA GLU A 8 -7.51 38.76 8.82
C GLU A 8 -6.86 38.07 7.60
N ARG A 9 -5.94 37.12 7.84
CA ARG A 9 -5.39 36.31 6.74
C ARG A 9 -5.55 34.83 7.02
N GLU A 10 -6.11 34.15 6.03
CA GLU A 10 -6.25 32.69 5.86
C GLU A 10 -7.55 32.02 6.35
N LYS A 11 -8.69 32.65 6.10
CA LYS A 11 -9.83 31.89 5.56
C LYS A 11 -9.90 32.15 4.06
N ILE A 12 -9.26 31.28 3.28
CA ILE A 12 -9.58 31.17 1.86
C ILE A 12 -10.99 30.57 1.81
N THR A 13 -12.01 31.41 1.96
CA THR A 13 -13.37 31.04 1.61
C THR A 13 -13.40 30.78 0.10
N CYS A 14 -13.87 29.60 -0.32
CA CYS A 14 -14.07 29.22 -1.72
C CYS A 14 -14.81 30.28 -2.58
N ALA A 15 -15.45 31.27 -1.94
CA ALA A 15 -16.15 32.38 -2.57
C ALA A 15 -15.29 33.31 -3.43
N ALA A 16 -13.97 33.39 -3.23
CA ALA A 16 -13.13 34.41 -3.90
C ALA A 16 -12.67 34.05 -5.34
N LEU A 17 -12.93 32.83 -5.84
CA LEU A 17 -12.48 32.37 -7.17
C LEU A 17 -13.54 32.48 -8.29
N VAL A 18 -14.67 33.16 -8.05
CA VAL A 18 -15.82 33.12 -8.98
C VAL A 18 -15.88 34.32 -9.95
N LEU A 19 -14.98 35.30 -9.86
CA LEU A 19 -15.14 36.54 -10.63
C LEU A 19 -14.19 36.61 -11.83
N ASN A 20 -14.77 36.51 -13.03
CA ASN A 20 -14.26 36.92 -14.36
C ASN A 20 -13.82 35.86 -15.39
N HIS A 21 -14.28 34.61 -15.32
CA HIS A 21 -14.16 33.67 -16.44
C HIS A 21 -15.55 33.49 -17.13
N PRO A 22 -15.64 33.51 -18.49
CA PRO A 22 -16.93 33.43 -19.20
C PRO A 22 -17.72 32.15 -18.91
N ASN A 23 -17.02 31.07 -18.56
CA ASN A 23 -17.63 29.89 -17.96
C ASN A 23 -17.63 30.06 -16.43
N LYS A 24 -18.81 30.15 -15.82
CA LYS A 24 -18.98 30.12 -14.36
C LYS A 24 -18.46 28.78 -13.84
N TRP A 25 -17.58 28.80 -12.85
CA TRP A 25 -17.03 27.61 -12.19
C TRP A 25 -17.59 27.49 -10.78
N ASN A 26 -18.03 26.30 -10.41
CA ASN A 26 -18.40 25.95 -9.04
C ASN A 26 -17.19 25.32 -8.34
N VAL A 27 -16.85 25.86 -7.17
CA VAL A 27 -15.78 25.36 -6.31
C VAL A 27 -16.40 24.85 -5.02
N SER A 28 -16.05 23.62 -4.64
CA SER A 28 -16.57 22.99 -3.42
C SER A 28 -15.53 22.07 -2.79
N HIS A 29 -15.58 21.96 -1.46
CA HIS A 29 -14.91 20.86 -0.77
C HIS A 29 -15.58 19.54 -1.15
N ALA A 30 -14.76 18.54 -1.44
CA ALA A 30 -15.17 17.25 -1.91
C ALA A 30 -14.47 16.14 -1.12
N LYS A 31 -15.19 15.04 -0.98
CA LYS A 31 -14.67 13.76 -0.51
C LYS A 31 -14.62 12.81 -1.70
N ILE A 32 -13.52 12.09 -1.82
CA ILE A 32 -13.36 11.05 -2.85
C ILE A 32 -13.57 9.71 -2.16
N SER A 33 -14.58 8.96 -2.59
CA SER A 33 -14.75 7.60 -2.11
C SER A 33 -13.55 6.73 -2.50
N ARG A 34 -13.33 5.63 -1.80
CA ARG A 34 -12.27 4.67 -2.09
C ARG A 34 -12.22 4.15 -3.54
N LYS A 35 -13.36 4.17 -4.24
CA LYS A 35 -13.47 3.82 -5.67
C LYS A 35 -13.10 4.97 -6.62
N GLY A 36 -12.56 6.09 -6.11
CA GLY A 36 -12.20 7.26 -6.89
C GLY A 36 -13.37 8.17 -7.25
N LYS A 37 -14.59 7.95 -6.72
CA LYS A 37 -15.77 8.78 -7.05
C LYS A 37 -15.83 10.03 -6.20
N CYS A 38 -15.87 11.19 -6.85
CA CYS A 38 -16.07 12.49 -6.22
C CYS A 38 -17.51 12.65 -5.71
N ASN A 39 -17.70 13.07 -4.46
CA ASN A 39 -19.04 13.31 -3.92
C ASN A 39 -19.70 14.60 -4.45
N SER A 40 -18.93 15.54 -4.99
CA SER A 40 -19.43 16.81 -5.53
C SER A 40 -19.89 16.65 -6.99
N CYS A 41 -18.96 16.52 -7.94
CA CYS A 41 -19.28 16.41 -9.37
C CYS A 41 -19.65 14.99 -9.84
N LYS A 42 -19.54 13.97 -8.99
CA LYS A 42 -19.80 12.56 -9.29
C LYS A 42 -18.85 11.88 -10.28
N SER A 43 -17.88 12.60 -10.83
CA SER A 43 -16.83 12.05 -11.71
C SER A 43 -15.94 11.05 -10.97
N ILE A 44 -15.36 10.13 -11.74
CA ILE A 44 -14.34 9.18 -11.28
C ILE A 44 -12.96 9.79 -11.57
N LEU A 45 -12.09 9.82 -10.57
CA LEU A 45 -10.71 10.28 -10.73
C LEU A 45 -9.93 9.33 -11.63
N LYS A 46 -8.95 9.88 -12.35
CA LYS A 46 -8.01 9.15 -13.20
C LYS A 46 -7.34 8.06 -12.38
N LEU A 47 -7.28 6.85 -12.95
CA LEU A 47 -6.60 5.72 -12.33
C LEU A 47 -5.07 5.97 -12.26
N VAL A 48 -4.43 5.35 -11.28
CA VAL A 48 -2.97 5.28 -11.26
C VAL A 48 -2.53 4.37 -12.41
N ASP A 49 -1.91 4.97 -13.41
CA ASP A 49 -1.38 4.30 -14.59
C ASP A 49 0.11 3.94 -14.45
N LEU A 50 0.43 2.72 -14.01
CA LEU A 50 1.78 2.18 -14.14
C LEU A 50 1.82 1.40 -15.45
N SER A 51 2.61 1.86 -16.43
CA SER A 51 2.70 1.15 -17.72
C SER A 51 3.30 -0.23 -17.53
N ASN A 52 3.04 -1.14 -18.48
CA ASN A 52 3.65 -2.47 -18.44
C ASN A 52 5.17 -2.37 -18.49
N GLU A 53 5.72 -1.42 -19.24
CA GLU A 53 7.16 -1.15 -19.32
C GLU A 53 7.71 -0.71 -17.96
N ASP A 54 7.03 0.23 -17.28
CA ASP A 54 7.43 0.69 -15.95
C ASP A 54 7.33 -0.43 -14.90
N PHE A 55 6.30 -1.28 -14.99
CA PHE A 55 6.14 -2.42 -14.11
C PHE A 55 7.26 -3.45 -14.29
N LEU A 56 7.59 -3.78 -15.54
CA LEU A 56 8.67 -4.74 -15.85
C LEU A 56 10.02 -4.20 -15.40
N GLU A 57 10.31 -2.92 -15.65
CA GLU A 57 11.53 -2.28 -15.18
C GLU A 57 11.63 -2.31 -13.65
N LEU A 58 10.55 -1.99 -12.94
CA LEU A 58 10.50 -2.11 -11.48
C LEU A 58 10.75 -3.56 -11.05
N SER A 59 10.05 -4.53 -11.63
CA SER A 59 10.15 -5.96 -11.31
C SER A 59 11.59 -6.48 -11.47
N ASP A 60 12.24 -6.15 -12.58
CA ASP A 60 13.57 -6.65 -12.93
C ASP A 60 14.66 -6.04 -12.03
N ASN A 61 14.51 -4.76 -11.67
CA ASN A 61 15.52 -4.04 -10.90
C ASN A 61 15.29 -4.08 -9.38
N PHE A 62 14.06 -4.30 -8.91
CA PHE A 62 13.72 -4.14 -7.49
C PHE A 62 14.57 -5.02 -6.58
N LEU A 63 14.66 -6.32 -6.90
CA LEU A 63 15.34 -7.26 -6.03
C LEU A 63 16.85 -7.04 -6.00
N GLU A 64 17.46 -6.75 -7.15
CA GLU A 64 18.88 -6.42 -7.23
C GLU A 64 19.16 -5.18 -6.37
N ARG A 65 18.42 -4.08 -6.57
CA ARG A 65 18.65 -2.83 -5.84
C ARG A 65 18.32 -2.91 -4.33
N SER A 66 17.34 -3.72 -3.95
CA SER A 66 16.83 -3.77 -2.58
C SER A 66 17.55 -4.79 -1.69
N VAL A 67 18.08 -5.87 -2.29
CA VAL A 67 18.70 -6.99 -1.56
C VAL A 67 20.20 -7.08 -1.81
N LYS A 68 20.70 -6.53 -2.93
CA LYS A 68 22.13 -6.51 -3.26
C LYS A 68 22.63 -5.07 -3.36
N LYS A 69 23.63 -4.73 -2.56
CA LYS A 69 24.49 -3.58 -2.85
C LYS A 69 25.82 -4.14 -3.32
N SER A 70 26.00 -4.21 -4.64
CA SER A 70 27.11 -4.93 -5.28
C SER A 70 27.09 -6.43 -4.90
N ASP A 71 28.21 -7.02 -4.47
CA ASP A 71 28.29 -8.45 -4.11
C ASP A 71 27.82 -8.77 -2.67
N ILE A 72 27.33 -7.78 -1.93
CA ILE A 72 26.93 -7.94 -0.53
C ILE A 72 25.41 -8.10 -0.45
N PHE A 73 24.97 -9.23 0.10
CA PHE A 73 23.57 -9.45 0.47
C PHE A 73 23.25 -8.65 1.72
N ILE A 74 22.33 -7.71 1.59
CA ILE A 74 21.84 -6.92 2.71
C ILE A 74 20.89 -7.80 3.52
N ASN A 75 21.27 -8.11 4.76
CA ASN A 75 20.40 -8.78 5.73
C ASN A 75 19.83 -10.14 5.26
N THR A 76 20.56 -10.89 4.44
CA THR A 76 20.26 -12.29 4.10
C THR A 76 21.54 -13.01 3.68
N THR A 77 21.51 -14.34 3.60
CA THR A 77 22.63 -15.13 3.08
C THR A 77 22.41 -15.46 1.61
N ARG A 78 23.49 -15.65 0.84
CA ARG A 78 23.40 -16.11 -0.56
C ARG A 78 22.53 -17.37 -0.69
N LYS A 79 22.72 -18.33 0.22
CA LYS A 79 22.00 -19.60 0.23
C LYS A 79 20.49 -19.40 0.44
N GLU A 80 20.09 -18.59 1.41
CA GLU A 80 18.68 -18.28 1.65
C GLU A 80 18.07 -17.55 0.45
N PHE A 81 18.78 -16.59 -0.11
CA PHE A 81 18.36 -15.87 -1.30
C PHE A 81 18.13 -16.81 -2.50
N ASP A 82 19.08 -17.70 -2.81
CA ASP A 82 18.93 -18.63 -3.93
C ASP A 82 17.79 -19.63 -3.70
N GLN A 83 17.61 -20.08 -2.45
CA GLN A 83 16.47 -20.93 -2.06
C GLN A 83 15.14 -20.20 -2.24
N TYR A 84 15.09 -18.93 -1.86
CA TYR A 84 13.90 -18.09 -2.01
C TYR A 84 13.54 -17.88 -3.48
N ILE A 85 14.51 -17.51 -4.32
CA ILE A 85 14.29 -17.31 -5.76
C ILE A 85 13.81 -18.60 -6.43
N LYS A 86 14.44 -19.73 -6.11
CA LYS A 86 13.98 -21.04 -6.61
C LYS A 86 12.55 -21.34 -6.18
N PHE A 87 12.23 -21.06 -4.91
CA PHE A 87 10.90 -21.28 -4.37
C PHE A 87 9.84 -20.44 -5.09
N ILE A 88 10.05 -19.14 -5.24
CA ILE A 88 9.10 -18.25 -5.92
C ILE A 88 8.89 -18.69 -7.37
N ASN A 89 9.96 -18.99 -8.11
CA ASN A 89 9.84 -19.45 -9.49
C ASN A 89 9.11 -20.79 -9.65
N THR A 90 9.09 -21.62 -8.61
CA THR A 90 8.40 -22.92 -8.62
C THR A 90 6.91 -22.80 -8.29
N HIS A 91 6.52 -21.81 -7.48
CA HIS A 91 5.16 -21.72 -6.92
C HIS A 91 4.33 -20.53 -7.43
N LYS A 92 4.94 -19.55 -8.10
CA LYS A 92 4.22 -18.45 -8.73
C LYS A 92 3.21 -18.97 -9.78
N PRO A 93 2.10 -18.27 -10.03
CA PRO A 93 1.74 -16.95 -9.51
C PRO A 93 1.05 -17.00 -8.14
N PHE A 94 1.35 -16.01 -7.29
CA PHE A 94 0.58 -15.68 -6.09
C PHE A 94 -0.34 -14.49 -6.34
N GLU A 95 -1.51 -14.50 -5.73
CA GLU A 95 -2.46 -13.37 -5.77
C GLU A 95 -2.34 -12.49 -4.52
N PHE A 96 -2.08 -13.12 -3.36
CA PHE A 96 -1.84 -12.41 -2.11
C PHE A 96 -0.50 -12.84 -1.51
N VAL A 97 0.34 -11.87 -1.17
CA VAL A 97 1.57 -12.08 -0.41
C VAL A 97 1.46 -11.39 0.95
N LEU A 98 1.65 -12.14 2.02
CA LEU A 98 1.49 -11.70 3.40
C LEU A 98 2.79 -11.86 4.19
N ASP A 99 3.25 -10.81 4.87
CA ASP A 99 4.21 -10.96 5.98
C ASP A 99 3.46 -11.54 7.19
N GLY A 100 3.63 -12.83 7.41
CA GLY A 100 2.89 -13.59 8.41
C GLY A 100 3.25 -13.21 9.84
N LEU A 101 4.49 -12.79 10.11
CA LEU A 101 4.88 -12.38 11.45
C LEU A 101 4.33 -10.98 11.75
N ASN A 102 4.55 -10.02 10.85
CA ASN A 102 4.05 -8.65 11.03
C ASN A 102 2.53 -8.66 11.20
N ALA A 103 1.81 -9.37 10.34
CA ALA A 103 0.36 -9.47 10.39
C ALA A 103 -0.18 -10.10 11.69
N ALA A 104 0.51 -11.11 12.24
CA ALA A 104 0.15 -11.67 13.55
C ALA A 104 0.43 -10.69 14.70
N HIS A 105 1.47 -9.87 14.55
CA HIS A 105 1.87 -8.87 15.53
C HIS A 105 0.99 -7.61 15.55
N THR A 106 0.22 -7.35 14.51
CA THR A 106 -0.72 -6.22 14.43
C THR A 106 -1.76 -6.17 15.56
N PHE A 107 -2.25 -7.32 16.04
CA PHE A 107 -3.36 -7.35 17.00
C PHE A 107 -2.94 -6.91 18.41
N ALA A 108 -3.76 -6.18 19.15
CA ALA A 108 -3.45 -5.86 20.54
C ALA A 108 -3.45 -7.11 21.46
N GLY A 109 -2.85 -6.99 22.65
CA GLY A 109 -2.89 -8.02 23.69
C GLY A 109 -1.64 -8.90 23.79
N VAL A 110 -1.72 -9.94 24.64
CA VAL A 110 -0.58 -10.78 25.00
C VAL A 110 -0.08 -11.60 23.80
N LYS A 111 1.21 -11.46 23.52
CA LYS A 111 1.90 -12.13 22.41
C LYS A 111 2.49 -13.46 22.88
N THR A 112 1.77 -14.54 22.58
CA THR A 112 2.25 -15.90 22.76
C THR A 112 2.28 -16.60 21.41
N PRO A 113 3.09 -17.66 21.22
CA PRO A 113 3.06 -18.46 19.99
C PRO A 113 1.65 -18.91 19.58
N LYS A 114 0.82 -19.27 20.57
CA LYS A 114 -0.57 -19.67 20.34
C LYS A 114 -1.44 -18.51 19.86
N THR A 115 -1.38 -17.35 20.53
CA THR A 115 -2.20 -16.20 20.15
C THR A 115 -1.80 -15.66 18.78
N LEU A 116 -0.50 -15.55 18.50
CA LEU A 116 0.02 -15.14 17.19
C LEU A 116 -0.42 -16.09 16.06
N ALA A 117 -0.32 -17.41 16.26
CA ALA A 117 -0.77 -18.39 15.28
C ALA A 117 -2.28 -18.30 15.00
N VAL A 118 -3.10 -18.09 16.05
CA VAL A 118 -4.55 -17.89 15.88
C VAL A 118 -4.84 -16.65 15.05
N GLN A 119 -4.15 -15.54 15.31
CA GLN A 119 -4.36 -14.31 14.56
C GLN A 119 -3.94 -14.45 13.09
N LEU A 120 -2.79 -15.07 12.83
CA LEU A 120 -2.35 -15.35 11.46
C LEU A 120 -3.37 -16.25 10.73
N LEU A 121 -3.87 -17.30 11.39
CA LEU A 121 -4.88 -18.18 10.81
C LEU A 121 -6.17 -17.41 10.47
N ARG A 122 -6.61 -16.44 11.29
CA ARG A 122 -7.79 -15.63 10.99
C ARG A 122 -7.63 -14.82 9.70
N ILE A 123 -6.43 -14.25 9.48
CA ILE A 123 -6.11 -13.49 8.27
C ILE A 123 -6.06 -14.40 7.06
N VAL A 124 -5.30 -15.51 7.16
CA VAL A 124 -5.16 -16.49 6.08
C VAL A 124 -6.50 -17.12 5.71
N ASP A 125 -7.35 -17.45 6.68
CA ASP A 125 -8.69 -17.98 6.40
C ASP A 125 -9.53 -16.98 5.60
N ARG A 126 -9.43 -15.68 5.90
CA ARG A 126 -10.14 -14.66 5.14
C ARG A 126 -9.58 -14.49 3.73
N LEU A 127 -8.25 -14.46 3.55
CA LEU A 127 -7.63 -14.39 2.22
C LEU A 127 -7.96 -15.62 1.36
N SER A 128 -7.96 -16.82 1.97
CA SER A 128 -8.25 -18.08 1.28
C SER A 128 -9.67 -18.20 0.72
N LYS A 129 -10.58 -17.31 1.14
CA LYS A 129 -11.94 -17.22 0.57
C LYS A 129 -11.99 -16.44 -0.74
N TYR A 130 -10.97 -15.62 -1.01
CA TYR A 130 -10.84 -14.86 -2.25
C TYR A 130 -9.98 -15.61 -3.28
N SER A 131 -8.90 -16.25 -2.82
CA SER A 131 -7.97 -16.98 -3.70
C SER A 131 -7.25 -18.10 -2.95
N ASP A 132 -6.92 -19.20 -3.64
CA ASP A 132 -6.03 -20.26 -3.14
C ASP A 132 -4.54 -19.91 -3.30
N LYS A 133 -4.22 -18.86 -4.07
CA LYS A 133 -2.86 -18.41 -4.37
C LYS A 133 -2.32 -17.46 -3.31
N VAL A 134 -2.37 -17.87 -2.04
CA VAL A 134 -1.86 -17.10 -0.91
C VAL A 134 -0.45 -17.56 -0.54
N LEU A 135 0.51 -16.63 -0.53
CA LEU A 135 1.84 -16.82 0.03
C LEU A 135 1.92 -16.14 1.40
N VAL A 136 2.39 -16.89 2.40
CA VAL A 136 2.77 -16.33 3.69
C VAL A 136 4.28 -16.47 3.86
N LEU A 137 4.94 -15.33 3.97
CA LEU A 137 6.33 -15.25 4.39
C LEU A 137 6.37 -15.29 5.91
N GLY A 138 7.13 -16.21 6.46
CA GLY A 138 7.27 -16.39 7.90
C GLY A 138 8.73 -16.52 8.32
N ARG A 139 8.95 -16.67 9.63
CA ARG A 139 10.28 -16.86 10.22
C ARG A 139 10.46 -18.26 10.76
N TYR A 140 11.70 -18.76 10.81
CA TYR A 140 11.97 -20.09 11.39
C TYR A 140 11.43 -20.25 12.80
N HIS A 141 11.41 -19.21 13.64
CA HIS A 141 10.84 -19.34 14.99
C HIS A 141 9.31 -19.60 14.99
N MET A 142 8.59 -19.27 13.91
CA MET A 142 7.17 -19.59 13.75
C MET A 142 6.92 -21.10 13.65
N GLN A 143 7.94 -21.90 13.32
CA GLN A 143 7.84 -23.36 13.35
C GLN A 143 7.64 -23.91 14.77
N ARG A 144 7.93 -23.12 15.81
CA ARG A 144 7.65 -23.45 17.22
C ARG A 144 6.23 -23.10 17.64
N TRP A 145 5.43 -22.48 16.76
CA TRP A 145 4.03 -22.21 17.03
C TRP A 145 3.22 -23.51 17.03
N PRO A 146 2.01 -23.53 17.63
CA PRO A 146 1.24 -24.77 17.76
C PRO A 146 1.00 -25.45 16.40
N ALA A 147 1.52 -26.67 16.25
CA ALA A 147 1.48 -27.42 15.00
C ALA A 147 0.05 -27.64 14.46
N SER A 148 -0.92 -27.82 15.35
CA SER A 148 -2.33 -27.97 14.99
C SER A 148 -2.93 -26.73 14.32
N ILE A 149 -2.40 -25.54 14.58
CA ILE A 149 -2.81 -24.28 13.95
C ILE A 149 -2.01 -24.05 12.68
N MET A 150 -0.68 -24.24 12.73
CA MET A 150 0.18 -24.08 11.55
C MET A 150 -0.19 -25.04 10.42
N SER A 151 -0.62 -26.26 10.75
CA SER A 151 -1.15 -27.21 9.76
C SER A 151 -2.43 -26.70 9.09
N LYS A 152 -3.31 -25.99 9.81
CA LYS A 152 -4.50 -25.37 9.19
C LYS A 152 -4.11 -24.24 8.23
N ILE A 153 -3.07 -23.49 8.57
CA ILE A 153 -2.53 -22.42 7.70
C ILE A 153 -1.93 -23.04 6.43
N SER A 154 -1.10 -24.09 6.54
CA SER A 154 -0.46 -24.71 5.38
C SER A 154 -1.42 -25.37 4.40
N HIS A 155 -2.64 -25.74 4.84
CA HIS A 155 -3.69 -26.23 3.94
C HIS A 155 -4.39 -25.10 3.16
N LYS A 156 -4.19 -23.84 3.53
CA LYS A 156 -4.87 -22.67 2.96
C LYS A 156 -3.93 -21.71 2.26
N ALA A 157 -2.63 -21.83 2.49
CA ALA A 157 -1.61 -20.96 1.95
C ALA A 157 -0.28 -21.70 1.81
N THR A 158 0.49 -21.26 0.82
CA THR A 158 1.88 -21.64 0.64
C THR A 158 2.74 -20.89 1.67
N LEU A 159 3.60 -21.61 2.40
CA LEU A 159 4.44 -21.05 3.45
C LEU A 159 5.91 -21.06 3.01
N PHE A 160 6.59 -19.93 3.15
CA PHE A 160 8.05 -19.86 3.04
C PHE A 160 8.64 -19.27 4.33
N TYR A 161 9.67 -19.91 4.88
CA TYR A 161 10.31 -19.46 6.11
C TYR A 161 11.71 -18.92 5.83
N THR A 162 12.00 -17.73 6.33
CA THR A 162 13.32 -17.09 6.31
C THR A 162 13.97 -17.14 7.70
N SER A 163 15.26 -16.81 7.76
CA SER A 163 15.98 -16.55 9.00
C SER A 163 15.30 -15.46 9.81
N ASN A 164 15.37 -15.60 11.14
CA ASN A 164 14.84 -14.62 12.08
C ASN A 164 15.56 -13.26 12.00
N SER A 165 16.76 -13.23 11.39
CA SER A 165 17.57 -12.03 11.20
C SER A 165 17.34 -11.34 9.85
N SER A 166 16.58 -11.95 8.94
CA SER A 166 16.42 -11.41 7.59
C SER A 166 15.36 -10.31 7.54
N GLN A 167 15.46 -9.33 6.64
CA GLN A 167 14.37 -8.36 6.43
C GLN A 167 13.37 -8.91 5.40
N ASP A 168 12.07 -8.92 5.72
CA ASP A 168 11.05 -9.57 4.87
C ASP A 168 10.49 -8.67 3.77
N ASP A 169 10.51 -7.35 3.95
CA ASP A 169 9.83 -6.45 3.01
C ASP A 169 10.35 -6.57 1.57
N PRO A 170 11.67 -6.70 1.31
CA PRO A 170 12.15 -6.94 -0.06
C PRO A 170 11.69 -8.28 -0.65
N TYR A 171 11.56 -9.32 0.17
CA TYR A 171 11.07 -10.61 -0.29
C TYR A 171 9.58 -10.53 -0.60
N MET A 172 8.78 -9.94 0.28
CA MET A 172 7.34 -9.76 0.09
C MET A 172 7.04 -9.01 -1.21
N VAL A 173 7.69 -7.87 -1.43
CA VAL A 173 7.53 -7.09 -2.66
C VAL A 173 7.94 -7.92 -3.87
N TYR A 174 9.12 -8.56 -3.82
CA TYR A 174 9.59 -9.35 -4.95
C TYR A 174 8.63 -10.49 -5.32
N ALA A 175 8.08 -11.20 -4.34
CA ALA A 175 7.12 -12.27 -4.61
C ALA A 175 5.88 -11.75 -5.35
N ALA A 176 5.39 -10.56 -4.98
CA ALA A 176 4.26 -9.94 -5.66
C ALA A 176 4.64 -9.51 -7.08
N LEU A 177 5.73 -8.74 -7.26
CA LEU A 177 6.22 -8.32 -8.58
C LEU A 177 6.45 -9.52 -9.51
N ALA A 178 7.11 -10.57 -9.02
CA ALA A 178 7.40 -11.79 -9.77
C ALA A 178 6.14 -12.61 -10.10
N SER A 179 5.05 -12.42 -9.37
CA SER A 179 3.76 -13.10 -9.61
C SER A 179 2.89 -12.38 -10.65
N GLY A 180 3.20 -11.11 -10.96
CA GLY A 180 2.56 -10.35 -12.04
C GLY A 180 1.83 -9.09 -11.57
N PRO A 181 1.25 -8.33 -12.51
CA PRO A 181 0.70 -7.00 -12.27
C PRO A 181 -0.61 -6.97 -11.46
N GLU A 182 -1.20 -8.12 -11.14
CA GLU A 182 -2.42 -8.19 -10.31
C GLU A 182 -2.13 -8.67 -8.87
N ALA A 183 -0.87 -9.04 -8.57
CA ALA A 183 -0.52 -9.59 -7.26
C ALA A 183 -0.50 -8.50 -6.19
N LEU A 184 -1.16 -8.76 -5.06
CA LEU A 184 -1.31 -7.81 -3.96
C LEU A 184 -0.42 -8.21 -2.77
N ILE A 185 0.10 -7.21 -2.07
CA ILE A 185 0.73 -7.40 -0.77
C ILE A 185 -0.24 -7.01 0.34
N VAL A 186 -0.20 -7.73 1.46
CA VAL A 186 -0.97 -7.41 2.67
C VAL A 186 0.01 -7.03 3.76
N SER A 187 0.08 -5.74 4.11
CA SER A 187 1.04 -5.23 5.08
C SER A 187 0.56 -3.91 5.72
N GLN A 188 0.99 -3.70 6.97
CA GLN A 188 0.86 -2.40 7.65
C GLN A 188 2.06 -1.47 7.42
N ASP A 189 3.18 -1.99 6.93
CA ASP A 189 4.38 -1.18 6.75
C ASP A 189 4.25 -0.30 5.50
N LEU A 190 4.65 0.96 5.63
CA LEU A 190 4.75 1.90 4.52
C LEU A 190 6.03 1.70 3.69
N MET A 191 6.89 0.78 4.11
CA MET A 191 8.13 0.35 3.47
C MET A 191 9.11 1.50 3.21
N ARG A 192 9.07 2.55 4.04
CA ARG A 192 9.83 3.81 3.87
C ARG A 192 11.34 3.58 3.78
N ASP A 193 11.88 2.78 4.69
CA ASP A 193 13.31 2.48 4.77
C ASP A 193 13.78 1.61 3.59
N HIS A 194 12.87 0.88 2.95
CA HIS A 194 13.17 0.04 1.77
C HIS A 194 13.17 0.87 0.50
N ILE A 195 12.20 1.78 0.37
CA ILE A 195 12.14 2.77 -0.72
C ILE A 195 13.43 3.60 -0.75
N ALA A 196 13.91 4.04 0.42
CA ALA A 196 15.13 4.84 0.54
C ALA A 196 16.38 4.12 0.00
N ARG A 197 16.38 2.78 -0.06
CA ARG A 197 17.52 1.98 -0.55
C ARG A 197 17.56 1.81 -2.07
N LEU A 198 16.47 2.10 -2.78
CA LEU A 198 16.44 1.98 -4.24
C LEU A 198 17.42 2.94 -4.94
N ASP A 199 17.71 4.08 -4.29
CA ASP A 199 18.72 5.08 -4.72
C ASP A 199 18.63 5.48 -6.20
N ASP A 200 17.41 5.43 -6.76
CA ASP A 200 17.08 5.81 -8.13
C ASP A 200 15.71 6.50 -8.10
N PRO A 201 15.61 7.80 -8.43
CA PRO A 201 14.35 8.55 -8.40
C PRO A 201 13.24 7.92 -9.26
N LYS A 202 13.59 7.29 -10.39
CA LYS A 202 12.62 6.65 -11.29
C LYS A 202 12.06 5.39 -10.66
N LEU A 203 12.92 4.49 -10.15
CA LEU A 203 12.49 3.28 -9.46
C LEU A 203 11.68 3.60 -8.19
N ILE A 204 12.08 4.63 -7.44
CA ILE A 204 11.34 5.11 -6.27
C ILE A 204 9.94 5.57 -6.67
N TRP A 205 9.82 6.32 -7.77
CA TRP A 205 8.53 6.77 -8.27
C TRP A 205 7.66 5.61 -8.75
N GLN A 206 8.22 4.67 -9.53
CA GLN A 206 7.52 3.47 -9.99
C GLN A 206 7.04 2.63 -8.80
N PHE A 207 7.91 2.40 -7.80
CA PHE A 207 7.56 1.66 -6.59
C PHE A 207 6.43 2.32 -5.82
N LYS A 208 6.46 3.65 -5.60
CA LYS A 208 5.38 4.35 -4.88
C LYS A 208 4.04 4.20 -5.57
N ARG A 209 4.01 4.23 -6.91
CA ARG A 209 2.78 4.03 -7.69
C ARG A 209 2.29 2.59 -7.64
N TRP A 210 3.20 1.63 -7.74
CA TRP A 210 2.91 0.21 -7.55
C TRP A 210 2.36 -0.05 -6.15
N GLN A 211 3.05 0.41 -5.10
CA GLN A 211 2.63 0.26 -3.70
C GLN A 211 1.22 0.82 -3.46
N GLN A 212 0.93 2.02 -3.96
CA GLN A 212 -0.39 2.64 -3.81
C GLN A 212 -1.53 1.76 -4.36
N THR A 213 -1.25 1.04 -5.44
CA THR A 213 -2.23 0.22 -6.18
C THR A 213 -2.22 -1.25 -5.79
N HIS A 214 -1.19 -1.73 -5.08
CA HIS A 214 -1.00 -3.16 -4.78
C HIS A 214 -0.89 -3.48 -3.29
N GLN A 215 -0.83 -2.47 -2.40
CA GLN A 215 -0.82 -2.69 -0.96
C GLN A 215 -2.24 -2.66 -0.38
N ILE A 216 -2.69 -3.82 0.10
CA ILE A 216 -3.83 -3.93 1.01
C ILE A 216 -3.33 -3.60 2.42
N TYR A 217 -3.92 -2.58 3.03
CA TYR A 217 -3.61 -2.24 4.41
C TYR A 217 -4.44 -3.09 5.38
N LEU A 218 -3.76 -3.75 6.32
CA LEU A 218 -4.39 -4.53 7.39
C LEU A 218 -4.68 -3.59 8.57
N SER A 219 -5.95 -3.27 8.83
CA SER A 219 -6.35 -2.46 9.99
C SER A 219 -6.96 -3.36 11.06
N VAL A 220 -6.65 -3.13 12.33
CA VAL A 220 -7.24 -3.84 13.48
C VAL A 220 -7.81 -2.82 14.46
N ASP A 221 -9.06 -3.01 14.84
CA ASP A 221 -9.73 -2.15 15.84
C ASP A 221 -9.46 -2.63 17.28
N GLU A 222 -9.95 -1.85 18.25
CA GLU A 222 -9.81 -2.11 19.69
C GLU A 222 -10.43 -3.47 20.10
N ASP A 223 -11.47 -3.93 19.38
CA ASP A 223 -12.12 -5.23 19.55
C ASP A 223 -11.33 -6.40 18.95
N SER A 224 -10.13 -6.17 18.43
CA SER A 224 -9.35 -7.18 17.70
C SER A 224 -10.06 -7.74 16.45
N LYS A 225 -10.94 -6.94 15.83
CA LYS A 225 -11.51 -7.23 14.51
C LYS A 225 -10.64 -6.54 13.46
N PHE A 226 -10.17 -7.33 12.52
CA PHE A 226 -9.36 -6.82 11.41
C PHE A 226 -10.22 -6.52 10.19
N LYS A 227 -9.77 -5.59 9.36
CA LYS A 227 -10.33 -5.23 8.06
C LYS A 227 -9.20 -5.12 7.04
N PHE A 228 -9.51 -5.49 5.80
CA PHE A 228 -8.64 -5.23 4.66
C PHE A 228 -9.08 -3.93 4.00
N LEU A 229 -8.15 -3.01 3.93
CA LEU A 229 -8.32 -1.73 3.27
C LEU A 229 -7.67 -1.86 1.87
N GLU A 230 -8.48 -2.19 0.86
CA GLU A 230 -8.12 -2.22 -0.59
C GLU A 230 -7.23 -1.05 -1.05
N PRO A 231 -6.28 -1.24 -1.96
CA PRO A 231 -5.44 -0.15 -2.44
C PRO A 231 -6.21 0.99 -3.11
N LEU A 232 -5.66 2.22 -3.06
CA LEU A 232 -6.22 3.38 -3.75
C LEU A 232 -5.82 3.35 -5.23
N ARG A 233 -6.76 2.98 -6.09
CA ARG A 233 -6.50 2.82 -7.54
C ARG A 233 -6.56 4.12 -8.35
N TYR A 234 -6.87 5.24 -7.74
CA TYR A 234 -6.94 6.55 -8.40
C TYR A 234 -5.72 7.42 -8.06
N SER A 235 -5.33 8.30 -8.98
CA SER A 235 -4.24 9.24 -8.76
C SER A 235 -4.60 10.23 -7.65
N ILE A 236 -3.70 10.37 -6.69
CA ILE A 236 -3.82 11.33 -5.58
C ILE A 236 -3.15 12.67 -5.92
N ASN A 237 -2.79 12.91 -7.18
CA ASN A 237 -2.23 14.18 -7.64
C ASN A 237 -3.35 15.11 -8.14
N ILE A 238 -2.99 16.39 -8.28
CA ILE A 238 -3.82 17.35 -9.01
C ILE A 238 -4.11 16.80 -10.41
N GLN A 239 -5.39 16.79 -10.78
CA GLN A 239 -5.85 16.27 -12.05
C GLN A 239 -7.05 17.04 -12.58
N GLY A 240 -7.17 17.13 -13.89
CA GLY A 240 -8.27 17.83 -14.52
C GLY A 240 -7.88 18.56 -15.79
N SER A 241 -8.84 19.28 -16.33
CA SER A 241 -8.71 20.09 -17.53
C SER A 241 -9.78 21.18 -17.57
N MET A 242 -9.67 22.12 -18.51
CA MET A 242 -10.69 23.16 -18.70
C MET A 242 -12.04 22.59 -19.20
N SER A 243 -12.06 21.38 -19.76
CA SER A 243 -13.30 20.70 -20.16
C SER A 243 -13.94 19.96 -19.00
N GLU A 244 -13.15 19.20 -18.23
CA GLU A 244 -13.63 18.27 -17.19
C GLU A 244 -13.74 18.91 -15.80
N GLY A 245 -13.07 20.03 -15.60
CA GLY A 245 -12.82 20.58 -14.26
C GLY A 245 -11.60 19.98 -13.60
N TRP A 246 -11.34 20.40 -12.36
CA TRP A 246 -10.15 20.04 -11.59
C TRP A 246 -10.50 19.41 -10.25
N HIS A 247 -9.66 18.47 -9.83
CA HIS A 247 -9.61 17.90 -8.50
C HIS A 247 -8.23 18.20 -7.91
N VAL A 248 -8.21 18.95 -6.81
CA VAL A 248 -6.98 19.39 -6.14
C VAL A 248 -6.98 18.82 -4.72
N PRO A 249 -6.09 17.87 -4.39
CA PRO A 249 -5.91 17.44 -3.02
C PRO A 249 -5.26 18.59 -2.23
N TYR A 250 -5.64 18.75 -0.96
CA TYR A 250 -5.01 19.74 -0.07
C TYR A 250 -4.72 19.14 1.30
N ASP A 251 -3.72 19.69 1.97
CA ASP A 251 -3.38 19.38 3.35
C ASP A 251 -4.10 20.38 4.26
N ASP A 252 -4.98 19.90 5.13
CA ASP A 252 -5.65 20.70 6.17
C ASP A 252 -4.89 20.67 7.50
N LYS A 253 -3.62 20.23 7.47
CA LYS A 253 -2.74 19.99 8.62
C LYS A 253 -3.18 18.79 9.47
N ILE A 254 -4.14 17.99 9.02
CA ILE A 254 -4.42 16.68 9.59
C ILE A 254 -3.46 15.69 8.94
N ILE A 255 -2.54 15.15 9.74
CA ILE A 255 -1.68 14.05 9.30
C ILE A 255 -2.58 12.82 9.15
N LEU A 256 -3.00 12.55 7.92
CA LEU A 256 -3.70 11.31 7.59
C LEU A 256 -2.67 10.20 7.43
N ASP A 257 -2.99 9.04 7.98
CA ASP A 257 -2.21 7.85 7.66
C ASP A 257 -2.42 7.48 6.18
N PRO A 258 -1.42 6.89 5.47
CA PRO A 258 -1.49 6.69 4.02
C PRO A 258 -2.63 5.80 3.49
N TYR A 259 -3.31 5.10 4.40
CA TYR A 259 -4.45 4.23 4.14
C TYR A 259 -5.80 4.85 4.48
N GLU A 260 -5.82 6.04 5.11
CA GLU A 260 -7.03 6.78 5.41
C GLU A 260 -7.59 7.44 4.14
N GLU A 261 -8.91 7.57 4.08
CA GLU A 261 -9.56 8.22 2.93
C GLU A 261 -9.13 9.69 2.89
N LEU A 262 -8.47 10.08 1.79
CA LEU A 262 -8.15 11.48 1.50
C LEU A 262 -9.47 12.25 1.31
N ASN A 263 -9.97 12.82 2.40
CA ASN A 263 -11.22 13.56 2.43
C ASN A 263 -11.04 15.06 2.14
N ASN A 264 -9.82 15.47 1.80
CA ASN A 264 -9.41 16.85 1.61
C ASN A 264 -9.16 17.13 0.13
N TRP A 265 -10.24 17.26 -0.63
CA TRP A 265 -10.19 17.62 -2.04
C TRP A 265 -11.00 18.87 -2.34
N LEU A 266 -10.49 19.72 -3.23
CA LEU A 266 -11.28 20.75 -3.88
C LEU A 266 -11.76 20.20 -5.22
N CYS A 267 -13.06 20.28 -5.47
CA CYS A 267 -13.67 20.00 -6.76
C CYS A 267 -14.05 21.32 -7.42
N ILE A 268 -13.49 21.55 -8.61
CA ILE A 268 -13.74 22.71 -9.45
C ILE A 268 -14.39 22.20 -10.72
N HIS A 269 -15.67 22.45 -10.95
CA HIS A 269 -16.38 22.00 -12.14
C HIS A 269 -17.21 23.13 -12.74
N LYS A 270 -17.55 23.03 -14.03
CA LYS A 270 -18.38 24.05 -14.67
C LYS A 270 -19.74 24.12 -13.98
N ALA A 271 -20.22 25.33 -13.74
CA ALA A 271 -21.58 25.53 -13.30
C ALA A 271 -22.52 24.95 -14.36
N THR A 272 -23.51 24.20 -13.89
CA THR A 272 -24.62 23.73 -14.73
C THR A 272 -25.64 24.84 -14.90
#